data_AF-A0A7J7MKR7-F1
#
_entry.id   AF-A0A7J7MKR7-F1
#
_cell.length_a   1.000
_cell.length_b   1.000
_cell.length_c   1.000
_cell.angle_alpha   90.00
_cell.angle_beta   90.00
_cell.angle_gamma   90.00
#
_symmetry.space_group_name_H-M   'P 1'
#
loop_
_entity.id
_entity.type
_entity.pdbx_description
1 polymer ?
#
loop_
_entity_poly.entity_id
_entity_poly.type
_entity_poly.pdbx_seq_one_letter_code
_entity_poly.pdbx_strand_id
1 'polypeptide(L)'
;MRFQIHFLLFIIAIHQIVILELPSSVVGVCYGRVANKLIPPMDVVSLLISNGISKARIFDADPTTLKAFSNTGIELIIEVPNKVDVTHPS
;
A
#
# COMPACT_ATOMS: atom_id res chain seq x y z
N MET A 1 28.80 18.68 -39.05
CA MET A 1 27.35 18.40 -38.89
C MET A 1 27.06 16.99 -38.36
N ARG A 2 27.77 15.94 -38.79
CA ARG A 2 27.51 14.55 -38.35
C ARG A 2 27.73 14.29 -36.84
N PHE A 3 28.76 14.87 -36.23
CA PHE A 3 29.06 14.68 -34.81
C PHE A 3 28.01 15.31 -33.87
N GLN A 4 27.51 16.49 -34.23
CA GLN A 4 26.51 17.20 -33.43
C GLN A 4 25.16 16.46 -33.38
N ILE A 5 24.79 15.81 -34.49
CA ILE A 5 23.56 14.99 -34.57
C ILE A 5 23.66 13.77 -33.65
N HIS A 6 24.81 13.09 -33.61
CA HIS A 6 25.00 11.94 -32.72
C HIS A 6 24.99 12.37 -31.24
N PHE A 7 25.60 13.51 -30.93
CA PHE A 7 25.58 14.08 -29.59
C PHE A 7 24.15 14.42 -29.13
N LEU A 8 23.33 15.00 -30.01
CA LEU A 8 21.92 15.29 -29.72
C LEU A 8 21.11 14.01 -29.49
N LEU A 9 21.29 12.98 -30.34
CA LEU A 9 20.61 11.70 -30.19
C LEU A 9 21.00 11.00 -28.88
N PHE A 10 22.25 11.11 -28.45
CA PHE A 10 22.72 10.57 -27.19
C PHE A 10 22.06 11.25 -25.98
N ILE A 11 21.91 12.58 -26.00
CA ILE A 11 21.21 13.32 -24.95
C ILE A 11 19.74 12.91 -24.89
N ILE A 12 19.07 12.78 -26.04
CA ILE A 12 17.67 12.34 -26.11
C ILE A 12 17.53 10.92 -25.55
N ALA A 13 18.43 10.00 -25.91
CA ALA A 13 18.41 8.64 -25.39
C ALA A 13 18.58 8.59 -23.86
N ILE A 14 19.49 9.38 -23.29
CA ILE A 14 19.64 9.50 -21.83
C ILE A 14 18.38 10.08 -21.20
N HIS A 15 17.79 11.10 -21.82
CA HIS A 15 16.58 11.73 -21.29
C HIS A 15 15.39 10.74 -21.24
N GLN A 16 15.23 9.88 -22.26
CA GLN A 16 14.20 8.85 -22.30
C GLN A 16 14.42 7.77 -21.22
N ILE A 17 15.68 7.41 -20.93
CA ILE A 17 16.02 6.44 -19.88
C ILE A 17 15.71 7.02 -18.49
N VAL A 18 15.98 8.31 -18.25
CA VAL A 18 15.73 8.97 -16.96
C VAL A 18 14.23 9.07 -16.63
N ILE A 19 13.37 9.18 -17.64
CA ILE A 19 11.90 9.27 -17.45
C ILE A 19 11.26 7.89 -17.28
N LEU A 20 12.02 6.80 -17.45
CA LEU A 20 11.46 5.45 -17.34
C LEU A 20 11.07 5.12 -15.89
N GLU A 21 9.82 5.38 -15.54
CA GLU A 21 9.20 4.86 -14.33
C GLU A 21 8.99 3.35 -14.50
N LEU A 22 9.87 2.55 -13.88
CA LEU A 22 9.65 1.12 -13.77
C LEU A 22 8.42 0.88 -12.86
N PRO A 23 7.56 -0.09 -13.19
CA PRO A 23 6.41 -0.40 -12.34
C PRO A 23 6.91 -0.77 -10.93
N SER A 24 6.56 0.04 -9.94
CA SER A 24 6.83 -0.28 -8.55
C SER A 24 6.01 -1.51 -8.16
N SER A 25 6.66 -2.53 -7.60
CA SER A 25 5.94 -3.67 -7.02
C SER A 25 5.03 -3.16 -5.90
N VAL A 26 3.72 -3.34 -6.05
CA VAL A 26 2.75 -2.87 -5.07
C VAL A 26 2.65 -3.89 -3.95
N VAL A 27 3.34 -3.61 -2.84
CA VAL A 27 3.30 -4.44 -1.63
C VAL A 27 2.17 -3.95 -0.73
N GLY A 28 1.33 -4.88 -0.27
CA GLY A 28 0.29 -4.63 0.74
C GLY A 28 0.57 -5.36 2.04
N VAL A 29 -0.03 -4.90 3.14
CA VAL A 29 0.18 -5.47 4.49
C VAL A 29 -1.13 -5.99 5.10
N CYS A 30 -1.06 -7.14 5.76
CA CYS A 30 -2.14 -7.64 6.62
C CYS A 30 -2.02 -7.02 8.02
N TYR A 31 -2.96 -6.15 8.39
CA TYR A 31 -3.04 -5.54 9.71
C TYR A 31 -3.93 -6.39 10.64
N GLY A 32 -3.35 -7.48 11.15
CA GLY A 32 -3.98 -8.33 12.16
C GLY A 32 -3.95 -7.68 13.54
N ARG A 33 -5.09 -7.66 14.25
CA ARG A 33 -5.26 -6.94 15.52
C ARG A 33 -5.43 -7.82 16.77
N VAL A 34 -5.19 -9.12 16.66
CA VAL A 34 -5.23 -10.04 17.80
C VAL A 34 -3.86 -10.09 18.47
N ALA A 35 -3.59 -9.15 19.39
CA ALA A 35 -2.33 -9.06 20.13
C ALA A 35 -2.49 -8.36 21.49
N ASN A 36 -1.52 -8.52 22.40
CA ASN A 36 -1.59 -7.93 23.76
C ASN A 36 -1.12 -6.47 23.85
N LYS A 37 -0.38 -5.97 22.85
CA LYS A 37 0.19 -4.62 22.81
C LYS A 37 0.17 -4.08 21.39
N LEU A 38 -0.99 -3.58 20.97
CA LEU A 38 -1.13 -2.99 19.65
C LEU A 38 -0.68 -1.53 19.66
N ILE A 39 0.00 -1.15 18.59
CA ILE A 39 0.23 0.23 18.22
C ILE A 39 -1.12 0.85 17.80
N PRO A 40 -1.42 2.11 18.17
CA PRO A 40 -2.64 2.81 17.74
C PRO A 40 -2.80 2.79 16.21
N PRO A 41 -4.04 2.63 15.67
CA PRO A 41 -4.25 2.54 14.23
C PRO A 41 -3.71 3.74 13.42
N MET A 42 -3.73 4.95 13.97
CA MET A 42 -3.16 6.15 13.34
C MET A 42 -1.64 6.09 13.18
N ASP A 43 -0.94 5.52 14.17
CA ASP A 43 0.50 5.35 14.12
C ASP A 43 0.88 4.27 13.11
N VAL A 44 0.05 3.21 12.99
CA VAL A 44 0.20 2.19 11.94
C VAL A 44 0.05 2.81 10.56
N VAL A 45 -0.96 3.63 10.33
CA VAL A 45 -1.14 4.36 9.06
C VAL A 45 0.09 5.22 8.75
N SER A 46 0.60 5.95 9.73
CA SER A 46 1.79 6.80 9.57
C SER A 46 3.02 5.98 9.19
N LEU A 47 3.17 4.79 9.77
CA LEU A 47 4.23 3.84 9.43
C LEU A 47 4.07 3.30 8.01
N LEU A 48 2.85 2.95 7.59
CA LEU A 48 2.60 2.47 6.22
C LEU A 48 2.94 3.54 5.18
N ILE A 49 2.50 4.78 5.41
CA ILE A 49 2.80 5.91 4.53
C ILE A 49 4.31 6.17 4.46
N SER A 50 5.01 6.17 5.60
CA SER A 50 6.47 6.41 5.62
C SER A 50 7.28 5.33 4.92
N ASN A 51 6.74 4.12 4.79
CA ASN A 51 7.34 3.01 4.05
C ASN A 51 6.84 2.88 2.60
N GLY A 52 6.04 3.84 2.11
CA GLY A 52 5.50 3.81 0.74
C GLY A 52 4.47 2.70 0.49
N ILE A 53 3.83 2.18 1.56
CA ILE A 53 2.82 1.13 1.46
C ILE A 53 1.46 1.77 1.26
N SER A 54 0.83 1.44 0.14
CA SER A 54 -0.46 2.01 -0.28
C SER A 54 -1.63 1.03 -0.17
N LYS A 55 -1.41 -0.20 0.32
CA LYS A 55 -2.46 -1.22 0.47
C LYS A 55 -2.44 -1.91 1.84
N ALA A 56 -3.60 -2.07 2.45
CA ALA A 56 -3.76 -2.78 3.71
C ALA A 56 -4.98 -3.70 3.70
N ARG A 57 -4.89 -4.83 4.42
CA ARG A 57 -6.02 -5.73 4.71
C ARG A 57 -6.31 -5.76 6.20
N ILE A 58 -7.57 -5.63 6.60
CA ILE A 58 -8.07 -5.82 7.96
C ILE A 58 -9.12 -6.92 8.01
N PHE A 59 -9.26 -7.55 9.17
CA PHE A 59 -10.12 -8.74 9.38
C PHE A 59 -11.37 -8.46 10.20
N ASP A 60 -11.58 -7.18 10.56
CA ASP A 60 -12.73 -6.70 11.30
C ASP A 60 -13.12 -5.30 10.81
N ALA A 61 -14.36 -4.89 11.10
CA ALA A 61 -14.90 -3.58 10.72
C ALA A 61 -14.91 -2.63 11.92
N ASP A 62 -13.81 -2.57 12.69
CA ASP A 62 -13.73 -1.69 13.86
C ASP A 62 -13.75 -0.21 13.44
N PRO A 63 -14.67 0.62 13.98
CA PRO A 63 -14.80 2.02 13.59
C PRO A 63 -13.52 2.84 13.81
N THR A 64 -12.72 2.52 14.83
CA THR A 64 -11.48 3.26 15.14
C THR A 64 -10.43 3.03 14.06
N THR A 65 -10.23 1.78 13.64
CA THR A 65 -9.38 1.46 12.49
C THR A 65 -9.90 2.11 11.21
N LEU A 66 -11.19 1.95 10.89
CA LEU A 66 -11.75 2.51 9.66
C LEU A 66 -11.57 4.03 9.59
N LYS A 67 -11.77 4.71 10.71
CA LYS A 67 -11.55 6.16 10.82
C LYS A 67 -10.08 6.54 10.63
N ALA A 68 -9.14 5.76 11.17
CA ALA A 68 -7.71 6.02 11.02
C ALA A 68 -7.24 5.88 9.58
N PHE A 69 -7.75 4.90 8.84
CA PHE A 69 -7.42 4.68 7.42
C PHE A 69 -8.20 5.62 6.47
N SER A 70 -9.26 6.29 6.96
CA SER A 70 -10.07 7.22 6.17
C SER A 70 -9.24 8.41 5.69
N ASN A 71 -9.39 8.78 4.42
CA ASN A 71 -8.70 9.91 3.76
C ASN A 71 -7.16 9.82 3.76
N THR A 72 -6.57 8.63 3.93
CA THR A 72 -5.11 8.44 3.93
C THR A 72 -4.53 8.13 2.54
N GLY A 73 -5.39 7.77 1.59
CA GLY A 73 -4.96 7.28 0.27
C GLY A 73 -4.53 5.80 0.25
N ILE A 74 -4.58 5.10 1.39
CA ILE A 74 -4.32 3.66 1.47
C ILE A 74 -5.58 2.90 1.02
N GLU A 75 -5.43 2.01 0.04
CA GLU A 75 -6.47 1.07 -0.36
C GLU A 75 -6.69 0.02 0.74
N LEU A 76 -7.89 -0.02 1.30
CA LEU A 76 -8.22 -0.89 2.43
C LEU A 76 -9.15 -2.03 1.99
N ILE A 77 -8.72 -3.27 2.23
CA ILE A 77 -9.52 -4.48 2.06
C ILE A 77 -10.03 -4.90 3.44
N ILE A 78 -11.34 -5.12 3.56
CA ILE A 78 -11.99 -5.53 4.80
C ILE A 78 -12.56 -6.93 4.62
N GLU A 79 -12.17 -7.86 5.47
CA GLU A 79 -12.74 -9.20 5.50
C GLU A 79 -13.96 -9.25 6.42
N VAL A 80 -15.01 -9.94 5.96
CA VAL A 80 -16.20 -10.20 6.79
C VAL A 80 -15.94 -11.48 7.57
N PRO A 81 -15.84 -11.44 8.91
CA PRO A 81 -15.58 -12.64 9.68
C PRO A 81 -16.75 -13.62 9.52
N ASN A 82 -16.43 -14.87 9.21
CA ASN A 82 -17.42 -15.93 9.25
C ASN A 82 -17.81 -16.16 10.72
N LYS A 83 -19.06 -15.82 11.07
CA LYS A 83 -19.59 -16.16 12.38
C LYS A 83 -19.88 -17.66 12.36
N VAL A 84 -18.95 -18.46 12.88
CA VAL A 84 -19.22 -19.88 13.16
C VAL A 84 -20.32 -19.92 14.22
N ASP A 85 -21.54 -20.23 13.79
CA ASP A 85 -22.64 -20.55 14.71
C ASP A 85 -22.29 -21.88 15.39
N VAL A 86 -21.67 -21.79 16.57
CA VAL A 86 -21.39 -22.94 17.45
C VAL A 86 -22.65 -23.65 17.95
N THR A 87 -23.83 -23.17 17.57
CA THR A 87 -25.15 -23.74 17.88
C THR A 87 -25.67 -24.72 16.83
N HIS A 88 -24.99 -24.88 15.69
CA HIS A 88 -25.32 -25.93 14.72
C HIS A 88 -24.06 -26.46 14.00
N PRO A 89 -23.43 -27.52 14.52
CA PRO A 89 -22.35 -28.19 13.79
C PRO A 89 -22.95 -28.90 12.58
N SER A 90 -22.47 -28.54 11.38
CA SER A 90 -22.70 -29.26 10.12
C SER A 90 -22.02 -30.62 10.13
#